data_AF-A0A2J2H840-F1
#
_entry.id   AF-A0A2J2H840-F1
#
_cell.length_a   1.000
_cell.length_b   1.000
_cell.length_c   1.000
_cell.angle_alpha   90.00
_cell.angle_beta   90.00
_cell.angle_gamma   90.00
#
_symmetry.space_group_name_H-M   'P 1'
#
loop_
_entity.id
_entity.type
_entity.pdbx_description
1 polymer ?
#
loop_
_entity_poly.entity_id
_entity_poly.type
_entity_poly.pdbx_seq_one_letter_code
_entity_poly.pdbx_strand_id
1 'polypeptide(L)' 'MSVRRPLRFYDIAAGRAFVADQYQVVEVPSSRGAPVRLAVAKSPYTGNECYSFAPRRLEIKSATLNGYL' A
#
# COMPACT_ATOMS: atom_id res chain seq x y z
N MET A 1 -3.16 -17.87 3.77
CA MET A 1 -3.47 -16.46 4.08
C MET A 1 -2.40 -15.59 3.42
N SER A 2 -2.76 -14.72 2.48
CA SER A 2 -1.77 -13.83 1.84
C SER A 2 -1.22 -12.88 2.89
N VAL A 3 0.02 -13.13 3.34
CA VAL A 3 0.75 -12.27 4.27
C VAL A 3 1.01 -10.95 3.56
N ARG A 4 0.11 -9.97 3.75
CA ARG A 4 0.29 -8.62 3.24
C ARG A 4 1.51 -8.05 3.95
N ARG A 5 2.47 -7.50 3.19
CA ARG A 5 3.66 -6.88 3.77
C ARG A 5 3.21 -5.75 4.71
N PRO A 6 3.74 -5.68 5.94
CA PRO A 6 3.42 -4.58 6.84
C PRO A 6 3.84 -3.26 6.21
N LEU A 7 2.98 -2.27 6.30
CA LEU A 7 3.21 -0.93 5.76
C LEU A 7 3.34 0.07 6.89
N ARG A 8 4.12 1.11 6.63
CA ARG A 8 4.23 2.26 7.52
C ARG A 8 3.15 3.27 7.15
N PHE A 9 2.43 3.72 8.17
CA PHE A 9 1.41 4.76 8.11
C PHE A 9 1.86 5.93 8.99
N TYR A 10 1.35 7.11 8.69
CA TYR A 10 1.59 8.30 9.49
C TYR A 10 0.26 8.90 9.91
N ASP A 11 0.07 9.02 11.22
CA ASP A 11 -1.06 9.70 11.81
C ASP A 11 -0.67 11.16 12.04
N ILE A 12 -1.27 12.05 11.24
CA ILE A 12 -1.02 13.49 11.30
C ILE A 12 -1.58 14.08 12.60
N ALA A 13 -2.71 13.58 13.09
CA ALA A 13 -3.34 14.06 14.32
C ALA A 13 -2.55 13.65 15.56
N ALA A 14 -1.94 12.46 15.56
CA ALA A 14 -1.04 12.03 16.62
C ALA A 14 0.41 12.52 16.45
N GLY A 15 0.76 13.04 15.27
CA GLY A 15 2.14 13.38 14.90
C GLY A 15 3.09 12.18 14.95
N ARG A 16 2.60 10.96 14.69
CA ARG A 16 3.33 9.71 14.90
C ARG A 16 3.14 8.72 13.76
N ALA A 17 4.20 7.98 13.47
CA ALA A 17 4.15 6.85 12.56
C ALA A 17 3.78 5.55 13.28
N PHE A 18 3.07 4.65 12.61
CA PHE A 18 2.82 3.28 13.06
C PHE A 18 2.97 2.30 11.90
N VAL A 19 3.06 1.01 12.22
CA VAL A 19 3.16 -0.07 11.24
C VAL A 19 1.92 -0.95 11.36
N ALA A 20 1.31 -1.29 10.23
CA ALA A 20 0.16 -2.19 10.20
C ALA A 20 0.28 -3.19 9.04
N ASP A 21 0.00 -4.46 9.33
CA ASP A 21 -0.21 -5.53 8.34
C ASP A 21 -1.67 -5.65 7.90
N GLN A 22 -2.60 -5.17 8.74
CA GLN A 22 -4.02 -5.08 8.43
C GLN A 22 -4.37 -3.72 7.83
N TYR A 23 -4.49 -3.70 6.51
CA TYR A 23 -4.93 -2.52 5.76
C TYR A 23 -5.79 -2.93 4.57
N GLN A 24 -6.69 -2.03 4.16
CA GLN A 24 -7.45 -2.15 2.92
C GLN A 24 -6.71 -1.43 1.80
N VAL A 25 -6.85 -1.89 0.55
CA VAL A 25 -6.29 -1.19 -0.60
C VAL A 25 -7.45 -0.57 -1.38
N VAL A 26 -7.40 0.73 -1.58
CA VAL A 26 -8.41 1.51 -2.31
C VAL A 26 -7.78 2.12 -3.55
N GLU A 27 -8.54 2.16 -4.64
CA GLU A 27 -8.16 2.84 -5.88
C GLU A 27 -8.80 4.23 -5.88
N VAL A 28 -7.98 5.26 -5.93
CA VAL A 28 -8.41 6.66 -5.89
C VAL A 28 -8.19 7.28 -7.26
N PRO A 29 -9.20 7.94 -7.85
CA PRO A 29 -9.03 8.62 -9.12
C PRO A 29 -7.99 9.74 -8.98
N SER A 30 -7.04 9.78 -9.90
CA SER A 30 -6.00 10.81 -9.96
C SER A 30 -6.32 11.81 -11.06
N SER A 31 -6.27 13.11 -10.75
CA SER A 31 -6.51 14.18 -11.73
C SER A 31 -5.51 14.21 -12.88
N ARG A 32 -4.38 13.48 -12.78
CA ARG A 32 -3.31 13.44 -13.80
C ARG A 32 -3.21 12.11 -14.57
N GLY A 33 -4.19 11.22 -14.48
CA GLY A 33 -4.21 9.98 -15.25
C GLY A 33 -4.53 8.74 -14.43
N ALA A 34 -3.68 7.71 -14.50
CA ALA A 34 -3.96 6.40 -13.94
C ALA A 34 -4.38 6.45 -12.45
N PRO A 35 -5.34 5.61 -12.03
CA PRO A 35 -5.80 5.54 -10.65
C PRO A 35 -4.63 5.18 -9.72
N VAL A 36 -4.59 5.83 -8.56
CA VAL A 36 -3.56 5.60 -7.54
C VAL A 36 -4.11 4.60 -6.54
N ARG A 37 -3.31 3.57 -6.25
CA ARG A 37 -3.61 2.60 -5.20
C ARG A 37 -3.05 3.06 -3.87
N LEU A 38 -3.91 3.26 -2.89
CA LEU A 38 -3.55 3.61 -1.53
C LEU A 38 -3.93 2.47 -0.58
N ALA A 39 -3.08 2.24 0.42
CA ALA A 39 -3.40 1.42 1.57
C ALA A 39 -4.03 2.29 2.66
N VAL A 40 -5.07 1.79 3.31
CA VAL A 40 -5.82 2.47 4.38
C VAL A 40 -5.80 1.59 5.63
N ALA A 41 -5.32 2.14 6.74
CA ALA A 41 -5.33 1.49 8.05
C ALA A 41 -5.85 2.46 9.11
N LYS A 42 -6.49 1.92 10.16
CA LYS A 42 -6.86 2.73 11.33
C LYS A 42 -5.65 2.93 12.24
N SER A 43 -5.43 4.17 12.63
CA SER A 43 -4.42 4.53 13.62
C SER A 43 -4.76 3.91 14.97
N PRO A 44 -3.81 3.24 15.65
CA PRO A 44 -3.99 2.78 17.02
C PRO A 44 -4.00 3.93 18.03
N TYR A 45 -3.59 5.15 17.63
CA TYR A 45 -3.48 6.30 18.52
C TYR A 45 -4.76 7.14 18.55
N THR A 46 -5.38 7.36 17.39
CA THR A 46 -6.53 8.26 17.24
C THR A 46 -7.77 7.57 16.70
N GLY A 47 -7.64 6.35 16.18
CA GLY A 47 -8.72 5.67 15.46
C GLY A 47 -8.97 6.20 14.04
N ASN A 48 -8.23 7.24 13.62
CA ASN A 48 -8.38 7.87 12.31
C ASN A 48 -7.89 6.95 11.19
N GLU A 49 -8.50 7.08 10.01
CA GLU A 49 -8.02 6.42 8.81
C GLU A 49 -6.77 7.13 8.29
N CYS A 50 -5.68 6.38 8.23
CA CYS A 50 -4.40 6.84 7.73
C CYS A 50 -4.11 6.16 6.38
N TYR A 51 -3.59 6.95 5.45
CA TYR A 51 -3.34 6.52 4.08
C TYR A 51 -1.83 6.34 3.87
N SER A 52 -1.45 5.31 3.12
CA SER A 52 -0.08 5.07 2.67
C SER A 52 -0.09 4.59 1.22
N PHE A 53 1.04 4.64 0.54
CA PHE A 53 1.12 4.07 -0.81
C PHE A 53 0.98 2.56 -0.73
N ALA A 54 0.02 2.00 -1.47
CA ALA A 54 -0.10 0.55 -1.53
C ALA A 54 1.17 -0.03 -2.17
N PRO A 55 1.67 -1.19 -1.70
CA PRO A 55 2.81 -1.83 -2.31
C PRO A 55 2.48 -2.08 -3.78
N ARG A 56 3.32 -1.54 -4.67
CA ARG A 56 3.26 -1.92 -6.08
C ARG A 56 3.37 -3.43 -6.12
N ARG A 57 2.45 -4.09 -6.80
CA ARG A 57 2.66 -5.48 -7.21
C ARG A 57 3.91 -5.43 -8.08
N LEU A 58 5.07 -5.72 -7.50
CA LEU A 58 6.23 -6.14 -8.25
C LEU A 58 5.78 -7.44 -8.90
N GLU A 59 5.12 -7.34 -10.05
CA GLU A 59 5.20 -8.39 -11.04
C GLU A 59 6.68 -8.47 -11.39
N ILE A 60 7.44 -9.19 -10.56
CA ILE A 60 8.62 -9.88 -11.05
C ILE A 60 8.02 -10.92 -11.99
N LYS A 61 7.70 -10.50 -13.23
CA LYS A 61 7.70 -11.41 -14.34
C LYS A 61 9.14 -11.87 -14.38
N SER A 62 9.43 -13.01 -13.77
CA SER A 62 10.55 -13.82 -14.17
C SER A 62 10.31 -14.08 -15.65
N ALA A 63 10.81 -13.19 -16.50
CA ALA A 63 10.92 -13.45 -17.91
C ALA A 63 11.91 -14.60 -17.98
N THR A 64 11.38 -15.82 -18.04
CA THR A 64 12.17 -16.98 -18.35
C THR A 64 12.90 -16.65 -19.64
N LEU A 65 14.22 -16.56 -19.57
CA LEU A 65 15.11 -16.23 -20.67
C LEU A 65 15.23 -17.48 -21.56
N ASN A 66 14.10 -17.98 -22.07
CA ASN A 66 13.99 -19.17 -22.92
C ASN A 66 13.20 -18.80 -24.18
N GLY A 67 13.80 -17.97 -25.03
CA GLY A 67 13.20 -17.58 -26.31
C GLY A 67 14.19 -17.18 -27.40
N TYR A 68 15.49 -17.41 -27.20
CA TYR A 68 16.51 -17.29 -28.25
C TYR A 68 17.35 -18.56 -28.24
N LEU A 69 16.81 -19.61 -28.85
CA LEU A 69 17.57 -20.70 -29.46
C LEU A 69 16.98 -20.93 -30.85
#